data_AF-A0A7J9D6B7-F1
#
_entry.id   AF-A0A7J9D6B7-F1
#
_cell.length_a   1.000
_cell.length_b   1.000
_cell.length_c   1.000
_cell.angle_alpha   90.00
_cell.angle_beta   90.00
_cell.angle_gamma   90.00
#
_symmetry.space_group_name_H-M   'P 1'
#
loop_
_entity.id
_entity.type
_entity.pdbx_description
1 polymer ?
#
loop_
_entity_poly.entity_id
_entity_poly.type
_entity_poly.pdbx_seq_one_letter_code
_entity_poly.pdbx_strand_id
1 'polypeptide(L)'
;MENELAHLSINEEEEDAILIPIDPNLEKEGEFFQLVGCFLTASMGQFFAMKSTMANLWHPVRGVRIRDLGEKKFLFQFFHAMDMDMVLKGSPWTFNNHLLILYKLKVVEDPLQVPLVLSPFWVQIHDVQIGLYFENLATQDETDGDRGRLGEENKVVRMGQQKKGEN
;
A
#
# COMPACT_ATOMS: atom_id res chain seq x y z
N MET A 1 21.41 57.56 0.66
CA MET A 1 20.90 56.75 -0.47
C MET A 1 21.47 55.36 -0.28
N GLU A 2 20.89 54.48 0.54
CA GLU A 2 19.50 53.97 0.51
C GLU A 2 19.17 53.46 -0.89
N ASN A 3 18.60 52.28 -1.14
CA ASN A 3 18.23 51.13 -0.33
C ASN A 3 18.07 49.98 -1.36
N GLU A 4 18.58 48.78 -1.08
CA GLU A 4 17.77 47.60 -0.80
C GLU A 4 16.81 47.13 -1.92
N LEU A 5 17.12 45.92 -2.39
CA LEU A 5 16.23 44.78 -2.65
C LEU A 5 14.99 44.91 -3.54
N ALA A 6 14.76 43.76 -4.19
CA ALA A 6 13.50 43.25 -4.70
C ALA A 6 13.06 43.81 -6.05
N HIS A 7 13.27 43.00 -7.09
CA HIS A 7 12.20 42.66 -8.03
C HIS A 7 12.45 41.27 -8.60
N LEU A 8 12.31 40.26 -7.74
CA LEU A 8 11.86 38.93 -8.18
C LEU A 8 10.34 39.07 -8.36
N SER A 9 9.90 39.24 -9.62
CA SER A 9 8.48 39.15 -9.94
C SER A 9 8.11 37.67 -9.95
N ILE A 10 7.43 37.22 -8.90
CA ILE A 10 6.69 35.97 -8.91
C ILE A 10 5.47 36.23 -9.77
N ASN A 11 5.48 35.75 -11.01
CA ASN A 11 4.26 35.63 -11.79
C ASN A 11 3.81 34.17 -11.67
N GLU A 12 2.69 34.03 -10.95
CA GLU A 12 1.62 33.04 -11.11
C GLU A 12 2.02 31.60 -11.44
N GLU A 13 1.94 30.75 -10.40
CA GLU A 13 1.44 29.37 -10.46
C GLU A 13 1.48 28.73 -11.85
N GLU A 14 2.64 28.18 -12.24
CA GLU A 14 2.66 27.02 -13.13
C GLU A 14 2.09 25.83 -12.34
N GLU A 15 0.76 25.70 -12.34
CA GLU A 15 0.13 24.38 -12.33
C GLU A 15 0.53 23.69 -13.64
N ASP A 16 1.78 23.22 -13.71
CA ASP A 16 2.17 22.22 -14.68
C ASP A 16 1.42 20.94 -14.31
N ALA A 17 0.19 20.83 -14.82
CA ALA A 17 -0.53 19.57 -14.83
C ALA A 17 0.41 18.53 -15.41
N ILE A 18 0.84 17.58 -14.57
CA ILE A 18 1.71 16.50 -14.99
C ILE A 18 0.92 15.67 -15.99
N LEU A 19 1.11 15.97 -17.28
CA LEU A 19 0.59 15.17 -18.37
C LEU A 19 1.36 13.85 -18.33
N ILE A 20 0.84 12.90 -17.56
CA ILE A 20 1.26 11.51 -17.65
C ILE A 20 0.98 11.10 -19.10
N PRO A 21 2.01 10.75 -19.90
CA PRO A 21 1.78 10.26 -21.25
C PRO A 21 0.92 9.00 -21.12
N ILE A 22 -0.36 9.14 -21.47
CA ILE A 22 -1.27 8.02 -21.60
C ILE A 22 -0.82 7.33 -22.88
N ASP A 23 -0.18 6.18 -22.72
CA ASP A 23 0.15 5.32 -23.87
C ASP A 23 -1.18 4.96 -24.54
N PRO A 24 -1.42 5.32 -25.82
CA PRO A 24 -2.71 5.12 -26.49
C PRO A 24 -3.08 3.63 -26.64
N ASN A 25 -2.18 2.69 -26.31
CA ASN A 25 -2.51 1.27 -26.16
C ASN A 25 -3.20 0.92 -24.82
N LEU A 26 -3.35 1.88 -23.90
CA LEU A 26 -4.00 1.74 -22.59
C LEU A 26 -5.51 2.09 -22.65
N GLU A 27 -6.13 2.10 -23.84
CA GLU A 27 -7.57 2.33 -24.01
C GLU A 27 -8.39 1.02 -24.05
N LYS A 28 -7.76 -0.12 -23.83
CA LYS A 28 -8.51 -1.33 -23.48
C LYS A 28 -8.71 -1.27 -21.98
N GLU A 29 -9.97 -1.32 -21.51
CA GLU A 29 -10.39 -1.53 -20.12
C GLU A 29 -9.43 -2.49 -19.41
N GLY A 30 -8.36 -1.93 -18.89
CA GLY A 30 -7.10 -2.62 -18.66
C GLY A 30 -6.71 -2.32 -17.24
N GLU A 31 -6.45 -3.38 -16.50
CA GLU A 31 -6.25 -3.32 -15.06
C GLU A 31 -5.16 -2.28 -14.71
N PHE A 32 -5.58 -1.18 -14.07
CA PHE A 32 -4.69 -0.11 -13.64
C PHE A 32 -3.94 -0.55 -12.39
N PHE A 33 -2.70 -1.04 -12.56
CA PHE A 33 -1.83 -1.42 -11.44
C PHE A 33 -0.95 -0.25 -11.00
N GLN A 34 -1.57 0.79 -10.44
CA GLN A 34 -0.88 2.00 -10.04
C GLN A 34 -1.03 2.25 -8.53
N LEU A 35 0.10 2.52 -7.89
CA LEU A 35 0.14 3.06 -6.53
C LEU A 35 0.72 4.46 -6.57
N VAL A 36 0.18 5.34 -5.75
CA VAL A 36 0.84 6.59 -5.36
C VAL A 36 1.36 6.42 -3.95
N GLY A 37 2.55 6.96 -3.69
CA GLY A 37 3.11 6.92 -2.36
C GLY A 37 3.97 8.11 -2.02
N CYS A 38 4.15 8.34 -0.73
CA CYS A 38 5.01 9.39 -0.20
C CYS A 38 5.85 8.84 0.95
N PHE A 39 7.05 9.39 1.11
CA PHE A 39 7.89 9.08 2.26
C PHE A 39 7.71 10.15 3.34
N LEU A 40 7.58 9.72 4.59
CA LEU A 40 7.54 10.60 5.75
C LEU A 40 8.95 11.14 6.05
N THR A 41 9.37 12.12 5.26
CA THR A 41 10.67 12.79 5.38
C THR A 41 10.62 14.27 5.03
N ALA A 42 11.57 15.04 5.58
CA ALA A 42 11.73 16.47 5.30
C ALA A 42 12.26 16.71 3.87
N SER A 43 13.15 15.84 3.36
CA SER A 43 13.72 15.95 2.02
C SER A 43 14.02 14.57 1.42
N MET A 44 13.85 14.45 0.10
CA MET A 44 14.20 13.25 -0.66
C MET A 44 15.34 13.58 -1.62
N GLY A 45 16.57 13.66 -1.10
CA GLY A 45 17.75 13.99 -1.91
C GLY A 45 18.30 12.83 -2.75
N GLN A 46 17.75 11.62 -2.62
CA GLN A 46 18.32 10.38 -3.17
C GLN A 46 17.28 9.56 -3.92
N PHE A 47 16.50 10.21 -4.80
CA PHE A 47 15.45 9.53 -5.59
C PHE A 47 15.96 8.28 -6.31
N PHE A 48 17.12 8.35 -6.96
CA PHE A 48 17.67 7.19 -7.68
C PHE A 48 17.99 6.02 -6.75
N ALA A 49 18.56 6.29 -5.56
CA ALA A 49 18.86 5.26 -4.57
C ALA A 49 17.57 4.64 -4.03
N MET A 50 16.59 5.46 -3.64
CA MET A 50 15.26 5.02 -3.22
C MET A 50 14.62 4.13 -4.29
N LYS A 51 14.59 4.60 -5.55
CA LYS A 51 13.99 3.87 -6.67
C LYS A 51 14.64 2.50 -6.87
N SER A 52 15.96 2.45 -6.86
CA SER A 52 16.72 1.19 -7.00
C SER A 52 16.46 0.25 -5.82
N THR A 53 16.55 0.76 -4.60
CA THR A 53 16.33 -0.04 -3.38
C THR A 53 14.92 -0.60 -3.32
N MET A 54 13.89 0.21 -3.57
CA MET A 54 12.49 -0.24 -3.53
C MET A 54 12.20 -1.28 -4.63
N ALA A 55 12.69 -1.05 -5.85
CA ALA A 55 12.51 -2.00 -6.96
C ALA A 55 13.19 -3.34 -6.66
N ASN A 56 14.39 -3.31 -6.07
CA ASN A 56 15.11 -4.52 -5.67
C ASN A 56 14.46 -5.23 -4.49
N LEU A 57 13.96 -4.48 -3.51
CA LEU A 57 13.31 -5.00 -2.30
C LEU A 57 12.01 -5.73 -2.63
N TRP A 58 11.16 -5.11 -3.46
CA TRP A 58 9.88 -5.71 -3.85
C TRP A 58 10.04 -6.83 -4.86
N HIS A 59 11.12 -6.81 -5.65
CA HIS A 59 11.46 -7.81 -6.66
C HIS A 59 10.25 -8.27 -7.51
N PRO A 60 9.50 -7.33 -8.13
CA PRO A 60 8.30 -7.66 -8.89
C PRO A 60 8.64 -8.53 -10.11
N VAL A 61 7.83 -9.56 -10.37
CA VAL A 61 8.07 -10.55 -11.42
C VAL A 61 8.09 -9.89 -12.80
N ARG A 62 7.20 -8.92 -13.05
CA ARG A 62 7.14 -8.19 -14.32
C ARG A 62 7.79 -6.80 -14.26
N GLY A 63 8.46 -6.48 -13.17
CA GLY A 63 9.06 -5.17 -12.98
C GLY A 63 8.08 -4.11 -12.47
N VAL A 64 8.64 -2.93 -12.16
CA VAL A 64 7.90 -1.75 -11.74
C VAL A 64 8.53 -0.51 -12.37
N ARG A 65 7.70 0.42 -12.84
CA ARG A 65 8.12 1.75 -13.30
C ARG A 65 7.83 2.76 -12.20
N ILE A 66 8.89 3.44 -11.74
CA ILE A 66 8.80 4.45 -10.68
C ILE A 66 9.08 5.83 -11.27
N ARG A 67 8.13 6.76 -11.10
CA ARG A 67 8.21 8.16 -11.52
C ARG A 67 8.08 9.10 -10.32
N ASP A 68 8.83 10.19 -10.36
CA ASP A 68 8.66 11.31 -9.44
C ASP A 68 7.50 12.19 -9.95
N LEU A 69 6.55 12.52 -9.07
CA LEU A 69 5.44 13.42 -9.37
C LEU A 69 5.66 14.81 -8.76
N GLY A 70 6.79 15.08 -8.09
CA GLY A 70 6.94 16.26 -7.28
C GLY A 70 6.20 16.15 -5.95
N GLU A 71 6.25 17.21 -5.13
CA GLU A 71 5.57 17.27 -3.82
C GLU A 71 5.83 16.07 -2.89
N LYS A 72 6.98 15.40 -3.04
CA LYS A 72 7.35 14.16 -2.32
C LYS A 72 6.42 12.97 -2.62
N LYS A 73 5.69 13.02 -3.73
CA LYS A 73 4.83 11.95 -4.23
C LYS A 73 5.52 11.20 -5.36
N PHE A 74 5.34 9.89 -5.34
CA PHE A 74 5.92 8.97 -6.31
C PHE A 74 4.82 8.09 -6.88
N LEU A 75 4.88 7.87 -8.19
CA LEU A 75 3.99 6.94 -8.88
C LEU A 75 4.73 5.64 -9.15
N PHE A 76 4.14 4.54 -8.69
CA PHE A 76 4.59 3.19 -8.92
C PHE A 76 3.60 2.50 -9.87
N GLN A 77 4.05 2.20 -11.09
CA GLN A 77 3.26 1.49 -12.08
C GLN A 77 3.79 0.07 -12.23
N PHE A 78 2.96 -0.90 -11.90
CA PHE A 78 3.25 -2.32 -12.03
C PHE A 78 2.73 -2.85 -13.36
N PHE A 79 3.31 -3.95 -13.82
CA PHE A 79 2.89 -4.64 -15.05
C PHE A 79 2.04 -5.89 -14.76
N HIS A 80 1.75 -6.16 -13.48
CA HIS A 80 0.97 -7.30 -13.04
C HIS A 80 0.27 -7.04 -11.69
N ALA A 81 -0.97 -7.51 -11.52
CA ALA A 81 -1.76 -7.36 -10.29
C ALA A 81 -1.05 -7.94 -9.06
N MET A 82 -0.52 -9.16 -9.21
CA MET A 82 0.14 -9.89 -8.12
C MET A 82 1.36 -9.14 -7.55
N ASP A 83 2.11 -8.42 -8.40
CA ASP A 83 3.26 -7.64 -7.96
C ASP A 83 2.79 -6.46 -7.07
N MET A 84 1.74 -5.76 -7.50
CA MET A 84 1.14 -4.67 -6.72
C MET A 84 0.53 -5.17 -5.41
N ASP A 85 -0.18 -6.30 -5.44
CA ASP A 85 -0.83 -6.86 -4.25
C ASP A 85 0.20 -7.36 -3.22
N MET A 86 1.31 -7.97 -3.67
CA MET A 86 2.43 -8.33 -2.78
C MET A 86 3.01 -7.10 -2.10
N VAL A 87 3.21 -6.01 -2.85
CA VAL A 87 3.70 -4.75 -2.29
C VAL A 87 2.72 -4.18 -1.26
N LEU A 88 1.42 -4.16 -1.53
CA LEU A 88 0.44 -3.67 -0.56
C LEU A 88 0.39 -4.54 0.71
N LYS A 89 0.39 -5.86 0.57
CA LYS A 89 0.32 -6.81 1.69
C LYS A 89 1.59 -6.83 2.54
N GLY A 90 2.75 -6.55 1.96
CA GLY A 90 4.04 -6.48 2.66
C GLY A 90 4.29 -5.16 3.41
N SER A 91 3.35 -4.22 3.37
CA SER A 91 3.44 -2.97 4.14
C SER A 91 3.49 -3.23 5.66
N PRO A 92 4.16 -2.37 6.45
CA PRO A 92 4.77 -1.10 6.07
C PRO A 92 6.16 -1.24 5.42
N TRP A 93 6.46 -0.37 4.45
CA TRP A 93 7.78 -0.29 3.82
C TRP A 93 8.57 0.91 4.32
N THR A 94 9.89 0.77 4.43
CA THR A 94 10.77 1.88 4.83
C THR A 94 11.98 1.98 3.90
N PHE A 95 12.48 3.20 3.71
CA PHE A 95 13.76 3.48 3.07
C PHE A 95 14.52 4.48 3.95
N ASN A 96 15.75 4.17 4.33
CA ASN A 96 16.55 5.00 5.27
C ASN A 96 15.75 5.40 6.54
N ASN A 97 15.03 4.45 7.13
CA ASN A 97 14.15 4.65 8.30
C ASN A 97 12.98 5.64 8.09
N HIS A 98 12.70 6.04 6.85
CA HIS A 98 11.51 6.81 6.50
C HIS A 98 10.41 5.88 5.99
N LEU A 99 9.23 5.98 6.62
CA LEU A 99 8.05 5.21 6.23
C LEU A 99 7.55 5.64 4.85
N LEU A 100 7.31 4.66 3.98
CA LEU A 100 6.59 4.82 2.73
C LEU A 100 5.11 4.53 2.96
N ILE A 101 4.28 5.54 2.73
CA ILE A 101 2.83 5.41 2.66
C ILE A 101 2.47 5.07 1.22
N LEU A 102 1.62 4.06 1.02
CA LEU A 102 1.13 3.63 -0.28
C LEU A 102 -0.39 3.71 -0.34
N TYR A 103 -0.89 4.13 -1.50
CA TYR A 103 -2.31 4.16 -1.81
C TYR A 103 -2.54 3.61 -3.22
N LYS A 104 -3.55 2.74 -3.37
CA LYS A 104 -3.95 2.18 -4.66
C LYS A 104 -4.85 3.15 -5.41
N LEU A 105 -4.38 3.63 -6.55
CA LEU A 105 -5.11 4.60 -7.36
C LEU A 105 -6.33 3.96 -8.03
N LYS A 106 -7.42 4.73 -8.10
CA LYS A 106 -8.59 4.42 -8.93
C LYS A 106 -8.43 5.03 -10.32
N VAL A 107 -9.18 4.52 -11.29
CA VAL A 107 -9.04 4.87 -12.72
C VAL A 107 -9.17 6.37 -13.02
N VAL A 108 -9.93 7.12 -12.21
CA VAL A 108 -10.24 8.55 -12.44
C VAL A 108 -9.74 9.42 -11.27
N GLU A 109 -8.72 8.98 -10.55
CA GLU A 109 -8.20 9.69 -9.38
C GLU A 109 -6.87 10.38 -9.72
N ASP A 110 -6.77 11.67 -9.38
CA ASP A 110 -5.52 12.42 -9.52
C ASP A 110 -4.53 12.01 -8.41
N PRO A 111 -3.36 11.44 -8.74
CA PRO A 111 -2.33 11.07 -7.76
C PRO A 111 -1.87 12.24 -6.86
N LEU A 112 -1.89 13.48 -7.38
CA LEU A 112 -1.50 14.66 -6.62
C LEU A 112 -2.56 15.11 -5.61
N GLN A 113 -3.82 14.69 -5.77
CA GLN A 113 -4.89 15.03 -4.82
C GLN A 113 -5.11 13.98 -3.74
N VAL A 114 -4.50 12.79 -3.87
CA VAL A 114 -4.65 11.72 -2.86
C VAL A 114 -4.02 12.12 -1.51
N PRO A 115 -4.79 12.09 -0.40
CA PRO A 115 -4.26 12.34 0.93
C PRO A 115 -3.52 11.10 1.46
N LEU A 116 -2.19 11.13 1.42
CA LEU A 116 -1.33 10.04 1.90
C LEU A 116 -1.02 10.20 3.40
N VAL A 117 -2.04 10.02 4.25
CA VAL A 117 -1.95 10.25 5.69
C VAL A 117 -2.18 9.00 6.56
N LEU A 118 -2.56 7.88 5.95
CA LEU A 118 -2.82 6.61 6.64
C LEU A 118 -1.92 5.50 6.08
N SER A 119 -1.42 4.64 6.96
CA SER A 119 -0.68 3.43 6.58
C SER A 119 -1.09 2.27 7.50
N PRO A 120 -1.45 1.10 6.96
CA PRO A 120 -1.75 -0.07 7.77
C PRO A 120 -0.46 -0.62 8.40
N PHE A 121 -0.56 -1.11 9.63
CA PHE A 121 0.56 -1.72 10.34
C PHE A 121 0.11 -2.97 11.09
N TRP A 122 0.98 -3.98 11.12
CA TRP A 122 0.80 -5.15 11.97
C TRP A 122 1.20 -4.80 13.41
N VAL A 123 0.26 -4.91 14.34
CA VAL A 123 0.53 -4.77 15.77
C VAL A 123 0.59 -6.15 16.39
N GLN A 124 1.71 -6.47 17.01
CA GLN A 124 1.80 -7.64 17.88
C GLN A 124 1.46 -7.20 19.31
N ILE A 125 0.41 -7.80 19.87
CA ILE A 125 0.05 -7.57 21.28
C ILE A 125 0.82 -8.57 22.13
N HIS A 126 1.57 -8.06 23.10
CA HIS A 126 2.30 -8.87 24.08
C HIS A 126 1.55 -8.91 25.41
N ASP A 127 1.74 -9.98 26.19
CA ASP A 127 1.24 -10.14 27.56
C ASP A 127 -0.28 -9.95 27.74
N VAL A 128 -1.07 -10.49 26.80
CA VAL A 128 -2.53 -10.54 26.94
C VAL A 128 -2.90 -11.42 28.14
N GLN A 129 -3.49 -10.82 29.17
CA GLN A 129 -3.93 -11.56 30.36
C GLN A 129 -5.00 -12.60 29.99
N ILE A 130 -4.91 -13.78 30.61
CA ILE A 130 -5.84 -14.90 30.43
C ILE A 130 -7.21 -14.46 30.95
N GLY A 131 -8.04 -13.93 30.06
CA GLY A 131 -9.34 -13.34 30.39
C GLY A 131 -9.80 -12.27 29.40
N LEU A 132 -8.89 -11.74 28.58
CA LEU A 132 -9.18 -10.77 27.51
C LEU A 132 -9.19 -11.37 26.10
N TYR A 133 -9.28 -12.71 25.99
CA TYR A 133 -9.44 -13.35 24.70
C TYR A 133 -10.86 -13.06 24.18
N PHE A 134 -10.96 -12.22 23.15
CA PHE A 134 -12.20 -12.12 22.37
C PHE A 134 -12.21 -13.25 21.34
N GLU A 135 -13.18 -14.15 21.45
CA GLU A 135 -13.28 -15.40 20.68
C GLU A 135 -13.52 -15.20 19.16
N ASN A 136 -13.60 -13.93 18.70
CA ASN A 136 -14.01 -13.57 17.34
C ASN A 136 -12.90 -12.94 16.48
N LEU A 137 -11.62 -13.03 16.86
CA LEU A 137 -10.52 -12.36 16.13
C LEU A 137 -9.91 -13.17 14.97
N ALA A 138 -10.48 -14.33 14.63
CA ALA A 138 -10.05 -15.14 13.50
C ALA A 138 -11.20 -15.38 12.52
N THR A 139 -11.63 -14.33 11.83
CA THR A 139 -12.38 -14.49 10.57
C THR A 139 -11.44 -14.11 9.44
N GLN A 140 -10.77 -15.10 8.87
CA GLN A 140 -10.14 -14.93 7.56
C GLN A 140 -11.28 -14.73 6.55
N ASP A 141 -11.34 -13.56 5.94
CA ASP A 141 -12.11 -13.32 4.72
C ASP A 141 -11.46 -14.12 3.58
N GLU A 142 -11.79 -15.41 3.52
CA GLU A 142 -11.69 -16.19 2.28
C GLU A 142 -12.94 -15.88 1.47
N THR A 143 -12.93 -14.79 0.70
CA THR A 143 -13.83 -14.67 -0.46
C THR A 143 -13.34 -15.66 -1.50
N ASP A 144 -13.76 -16.91 -1.33
CA ASP A 144 -13.49 -18.01 -2.25
C ASP A 144 -14.40 -17.85 -3.49
N GLY A 145 -13.74 -17.68 -4.62
CA GLY A 145 -14.32 -17.78 -5.94
C GLY A 145 -14.62 -19.24 -6.23
N ASP A 146 -15.87 -19.60 -5.97
CA ASP A 146 -16.63 -20.74 -6.47
C ASP A 146 -15.85 -21.66 -7.43
N ARG A 147 -15.27 -22.73 -6.88
CA ARG A 147 -14.93 -23.93 -7.65
C ARG A 147 -15.30 -25.16 -6.83
N GLY A 148 -16.49 -25.66 -7.14
CA GLY A 148 -17.05 -26.85 -6.51
C GLY A 148 -16.12 -28.05 -6.50
N ARG A 149 -16.11 -28.76 -5.38
CA ARG A 149 -15.97 -30.22 -5.31
C ARG A 149 -16.59 -30.73 -4.02
N LEU A 150 -17.55 -31.63 -4.22
CA LEU A 150 -18.15 -32.53 -3.25
C LEU A 150 -17.10 -33.51 -2.69
N GLY A 151 -17.32 -33.96 -1.45
CA GLY A 151 -16.66 -35.11 -0.82
C GLY A 151 -15.99 -34.71 0.50
N GLU A 152 -16.66 -34.96 1.63
CA GLU A 152 -16.27 -36.00 2.61
C GLU A 152 -15.12 -35.52 3.53
N GLU A 153 -15.08 -35.69 4.84
CA GLU A 153 -15.93 -36.29 5.86
C GLU A 153 -15.22 -36.01 7.21
N ASN A 154 -15.93 -36.23 8.33
CA ASN A 154 -15.39 -36.55 9.66
C ASN A 154 -14.80 -35.42 10.54
N LYS A 155 -15.74 -34.74 11.21
CA LYS A 155 -15.64 -34.34 12.62
C LYS A 155 -15.34 -35.56 13.50
N VAL A 156 -14.22 -35.58 14.25
CA VAL A 156 -14.15 -36.06 15.65
C VAL A 156 -12.85 -35.54 16.28
N VAL A 157 -12.93 -34.57 17.20
CA VAL A 157 -12.04 -34.58 18.39
C VAL A 157 -12.88 -34.24 19.61
N ARG A 158 -12.89 -35.19 20.53
CA ARG A 158 -13.67 -35.25 21.77
C ARG A 158 -13.13 -34.24 22.79
N MET A 159 -14.01 -33.44 23.38
CA MET A 159 -13.80 -32.84 24.70
C MET A 159 -14.55 -33.67 25.74
N GLY A 160 -13.83 -34.13 26.74
CA GLY A 160 -14.33 -34.94 27.85
C GLY A 160 -14.83 -34.07 29.01
N GLN A 161 -15.76 -34.69 29.75
CA GLN A 161 -16.21 -34.40 31.11
C GLN A 161 -17.11 -33.14 31.24
N GLN A 162 -18.24 -33.15 31.92
CA GLN A 162 -18.56 -33.75 33.22
C GLN A 162 -20.10 -33.83 33.36
N LYS A 163 -20.68 -34.95 33.80
CA LYS A 163 -22.05 -34.97 34.35
C LYS A 163 -22.05 -35.43 35.80
N LYS A 164 -22.62 -34.53 36.59
CA LYS A 164 -23.02 -34.55 38.00
C LYS A 164 -24.18 -35.54 38.22
N GLY A 165 -24.23 -36.15 39.40
CA GLY A 165 -25.35 -36.94 39.94
C GLY A 165 -24.82 -37.90 41.01
N GLU A 166 -24.84 -37.53 42.29
CA GLU A 166 -25.98 -37.74 43.21
C GLU A 166 -26.38 -39.21 43.31
N ASN A 167 -25.79 -39.91 44.28
CA ASN A 167 -26.47 -40.47 45.45
C ASN A 167 -25.45 -40.95 46.48
#